data_AF-A0A5C7F7D2-F1
#
_entry.id   AF-A0A5C7F7D2-F1
#
_cell.length_a   1.000
_cell.length_b   1.000
_cell.length_c   1.000
_cell.angle_alpha   90.00
_cell.angle_beta   90.00
_cell.angle_gamma   90.00
#
_symmetry.space_group_name_H-M   'P 1'
#
loop_
_entity.id
_entity.type
_entity.pdbx_description
1 polymer ?
#
loop_
_entity_poly.entity_id
_entity_poly.type
_entity_poly.pdbx_seq_one_letter_code
_entity_poly.pdbx_strand_id
1 'polypeptide(L)'
;MDDFVTEFNEKMAAKSREVCERIEREDAERRGRPSEVERRILEAWPRFEDGKPVWLDSRYLDEGGEPQVVHGVQLWVGAGEVMADLINEDGWHTVLSEEERAREAKEALDSRGEQIFEGDMVRSKSGEVWTVKSASMHGFLPGYIQVRSDKFMTYFMPHELTRIEPDSWGRLELDADSGAFHYCVLRGIDYERGSTRSMMEAFAFDIIRRAKALAGVEAARDED
;
A
#
# COMPACT_ATOMS: atom_id res chain seq x y z
N MET A 1 2.09 -44.36 18.53
CA MET A 1 2.38 -43.00 19.04
C MET A 1 1.56 -41.95 18.28
N ASP A 2 1.19 -42.21 17.01
CA ASP A 2 0.31 -41.34 16.21
C ASP A 2 -1.16 -41.28 16.65
N ASP A 3 -1.75 -42.37 17.15
CA ASP A 3 -3.17 -42.37 17.56
C ASP A 3 -3.47 -41.40 18.71
N PHE A 4 -2.53 -41.26 19.65
CA PHE A 4 -2.70 -40.38 20.81
C PHE A 4 -2.65 -38.89 20.42
N VAL A 5 -1.81 -38.53 19.46
CA VAL A 5 -1.68 -37.15 18.98
C VAL A 5 -2.91 -36.76 18.15
N THR A 6 -3.42 -37.67 17.33
CA THR A 6 -4.64 -37.48 16.55
C THR A 6 -5.86 -37.32 17.46
N GLU A 7 -6.03 -38.22 18.44
CA GLU A 7 -7.14 -38.15 19.40
C GLU A 7 -7.08 -36.87 20.25
N PHE A 8 -5.88 -36.45 20.67
CA PHE A 8 -5.70 -35.19 21.39
C PHE A 8 -6.07 -33.98 20.53
N ASN A 9 -5.64 -33.94 19.27
CA ASN A 9 -5.92 -32.84 18.35
C ASN A 9 -7.43 -32.74 18.03
N GLU A 10 -8.10 -33.87 17.81
CA GLU A 10 -9.55 -33.91 17.59
C GLU A 10 -10.33 -33.41 18.81
N LYS A 11 -9.91 -33.83 20.00
CA LYS A 11 -10.51 -33.40 21.27
C LYS A 11 -10.28 -31.91 21.56
N MET A 12 -9.12 -31.38 21.18
CA MET A 12 -8.83 -29.95 21.27
C MET A 12 -9.60 -29.13 20.23
N ALA A 13 -9.75 -29.63 19.00
CA ALA A 13 -10.55 -28.98 17.97
C ALA A 13 -12.05 -28.96 18.32
N ALA A 14 -12.56 -30.02 18.96
CA ALA A 14 -13.94 -30.06 19.46
C ALA A 14 -14.14 -29.05 20.60
N LYS A 15 -13.22 -28.99 21.58
CA LYS A 15 -13.27 -28.00 22.66
C LYS A 15 -13.13 -26.57 22.16
N SER A 16 -12.29 -26.33 21.15
CA SER A 16 -12.13 -25.01 20.55
C SER A 16 -13.43 -24.56 19.89
N ARG A 17 -14.11 -25.45 19.14
CA ARG A 17 -15.42 -25.16 18.54
C ARG A 17 -16.50 -24.89 19.58
N GLU A 18 -16.56 -25.69 20.63
CA GLU A 18 -17.50 -25.48 21.75
C GLU A 18 -17.28 -24.13 22.44
N VAL A 19 -16.02 -23.72 22.63
CA VAL A 19 -15.67 -22.42 23.21
C VAL A 19 -16.05 -21.27 22.26
N CYS A 20 -15.78 -21.39 20.96
CA CYS A 20 -16.18 -20.39 19.96
C CYS A 20 -17.71 -20.25 19.88
N GLU A 21 -18.45 -21.35 19.78
CA GLU A 21 -19.92 -21.35 19.75
C GLU A 21 -20.52 -20.76 21.03
N ARG A 22 -19.90 -21.00 22.19
CA ARG A 22 -20.33 -20.38 23.44
C ARG A 22 -20.07 -18.87 23.45
N ILE A 23 -18.90 -18.43 23.01
CA ILE A 23 -18.57 -17.00 22.91
C ILE A 23 -19.52 -16.30 21.93
N GLU A 24 -19.81 -16.90 20.78
CA GLU A 24 -20.76 -16.37 19.81
C GLU A 24 -22.18 -16.28 20.37
N ARG A 25 -22.61 -17.30 21.13
CA ARG A 25 -23.92 -17.31 21.78
C ARG A 25 -24.02 -16.27 22.88
N GLU A 26 -22.99 -16.15 23.73
CA GLU A 26 -22.92 -15.15 24.79
C GLU A 26 -22.82 -13.72 24.24
N ASP A 27 -22.11 -13.51 23.13
CA ASP A 27 -22.02 -12.21 22.44
C ASP A 27 -23.35 -11.86 21.74
N ALA A 28 -24.02 -12.84 21.12
CA ALA A 28 -25.35 -12.65 20.54
C ALA A 28 -26.42 -12.35 21.61
N GLU A 29 -26.36 -13.00 22.77
CA GLU A 29 -27.25 -12.74 23.91
C GLU A 29 -26.96 -11.38 24.57
N ARG A 30 -25.68 -10.95 24.63
CA ARG A 30 -25.29 -9.63 25.15
C ARG A 30 -25.68 -8.47 24.25
N ARG A 31 -25.58 -8.63 22.93
CA ARG A 31 -25.82 -7.54 21.97
C ARG A 31 -27.30 -7.22 21.77
N GLY A 32 -28.21 -8.13 22.14
CA GLY A 32 -29.64 -7.94 21.88
C GLY A 32 -29.94 -7.70 20.39
N ARG A 33 -31.16 -7.27 20.06
CA ARG A 33 -31.42 -6.70 18.73
C ARG A 33 -30.79 -5.29 18.68
N PRO A 34 -30.14 -4.91 17.56
CA PRO A 34 -29.68 -3.53 17.38
C PRO A 34 -30.81 -2.57 17.70
N SER A 35 -30.53 -1.59 18.55
CA SER A 35 -31.40 -0.45 18.74
C SER A 35 -31.67 0.24 17.40
N GLU A 36 -32.74 1.02 17.31
CA GLU A 36 -33.06 1.75 16.08
C GLU A 36 -31.91 2.70 15.66
N VAL A 37 -31.15 3.20 16.63
CA VAL A 37 -29.96 4.02 16.36
C VAL A 37 -28.85 3.19 15.72
N GLU A 38 -28.53 2.02 16.26
CA GLU A 38 -27.51 1.12 15.67
C GLU A 38 -27.94 0.63 14.28
N ARG A 39 -29.23 0.34 14.09
CA ARG A 39 -29.77 -0.03 12.78
C ARG A 39 -29.55 1.08 11.76
N ARG A 40 -29.87 2.33 12.11
CA ARG A 40 -29.65 3.50 11.24
C ARG A 40 -28.17 3.77 10.96
N ILE A 41 -27.28 3.56 11.94
CA ILE A 41 -25.83 3.66 11.74
C ILE A 41 -25.35 2.61 10.74
N LEU A 42 -25.83 1.36 10.85
CA LEU A 42 -25.46 0.27 9.95
C LEU A 42 -26.03 0.44 8.53
N GLU A 43 -27.20 1.04 8.41
CA GLU A 43 -27.82 1.40 7.13
C GLU A 43 -27.03 2.52 6.43
N ALA A 44 -26.59 3.54 7.18
CA ALA A 44 -25.80 4.65 6.67
C ALA A 44 -24.29 4.37 6.57
N TRP A 45 -23.84 3.18 6.97
CA TRP A 45 -22.43 2.85 6.95
C TRP A 45 -21.89 2.80 5.50
N PRO A 46 -20.76 3.44 5.20
CA PRO A 46 -20.24 3.50 3.85
C PRO A 46 -19.89 2.11 3.31
N ARG A 47 -20.11 1.93 2.01
CA ARG A 47 -19.87 0.67 1.29
C ARG A 47 -19.08 0.91 0.02
N PHE A 48 -18.29 -0.08 -0.38
CA PHE A 48 -17.67 -0.12 -1.69
C PHE A 48 -18.71 -0.41 -2.78
N GLU A 49 -18.33 -0.18 -4.04
CA GLU A 49 -19.17 -0.47 -5.22
C GLU A 49 -19.64 -1.94 -5.28
N ASP A 50 -18.89 -2.88 -4.70
CA ASP A 50 -19.26 -4.30 -4.62
C ASP A 50 -20.24 -4.61 -3.46
N GLY A 51 -20.67 -3.58 -2.71
CA GLY A 51 -21.61 -3.66 -1.61
C GLY A 51 -21.00 -4.02 -0.25
N LYS A 52 -19.70 -4.33 -0.19
CA LYS A 52 -19.01 -4.61 1.07
C LYS A 52 -18.89 -3.35 1.92
N PRO A 53 -19.01 -3.45 3.26
CA PRO A 53 -18.78 -2.33 4.14
C PRO A 53 -17.32 -1.87 4.09
N VAL A 54 -17.11 -0.56 4.15
CA VAL A 54 -15.77 0.04 4.29
C VAL A 54 -15.34 -0.09 5.74
N TRP A 55 -14.11 -0.55 5.98
CA TRP A 55 -13.52 -0.65 7.31
C TRP A 55 -12.34 0.29 7.46
N LEU A 56 -11.92 0.53 8.71
CA LEU A 56 -10.61 1.13 8.96
C LEU A 56 -9.51 0.31 8.26
N ASP A 57 -8.46 1.00 7.83
CA ASP A 57 -7.36 0.48 7.02
C ASP A 57 -7.74 -0.01 5.62
N SER A 58 -9.02 0.09 5.23
CA SER A 58 -9.43 -0.21 3.86
C SER A 58 -8.85 0.85 2.91
N ARG A 59 -8.42 0.40 1.72
CA ARG A 59 -7.90 1.30 0.69
C ARG A 59 -9.02 1.72 -0.25
N TYR A 60 -9.14 3.01 -0.49
CA TYR A 60 -10.17 3.58 -1.35
C TYR A 60 -9.58 4.64 -2.27
N LEU A 61 -10.31 5.05 -3.30
CA LEU A 61 -9.93 6.19 -4.14
C LEU A 61 -10.66 7.44 -3.68
N ASP A 62 -9.92 8.54 -3.53
CA ASP A 62 -10.53 9.85 -3.36
C ASP A 62 -11.20 10.36 -4.65
N GLU A 63 -11.72 11.59 -4.60
CA GLU A 63 -12.35 12.26 -5.75
C GLU A 63 -11.36 12.42 -6.93
N GLY A 64 -10.07 12.57 -6.64
CA GLY A 64 -8.99 12.67 -7.63
C GLY A 64 -8.59 11.34 -8.24
N GLY A 65 -9.08 10.21 -7.71
CA GLY A 65 -8.67 8.87 -8.13
C GLY A 65 -7.36 8.41 -7.50
N GLU A 66 -6.87 9.11 -6.48
CA GLU A 66 -5.65 8.74 -5.77
C GLU A 66 -5.97 7.75 -4.64
N PRO A 67 -5.15 6.71 -4.45
CA PRO A 67 -5.38 5.70 -3.42
C PRO A 67 -5.09 6.25 -2.03
N GLN A 68 -6.10 6.22 -1.16
CA GLN A 68 -6.08 6.62 0.24
C GLN A 68 -6.34 5.42 1.15
N VAL A 69 -6.09 5.60 2.46
CA VAL A 69 -6.40 4.60 3.51
C VAL A 69 -7.37 5.19 4.50
N VAL A 70 -8.47 4.49 4.77
CA VAL A 70 -9.48 4.93 5.74
C VAL A 70 -8.92 4.87 7.16
N HIS A 71 -8.70 6.03 7.76
CA HIS A 71 -8.31 6.17 9.17
C HIS A 71 -9.50 6.50 10.09
N GLY A 72 -10.58 7.04 9.51
CA GLY A 72 -11.80 7.34 10.25
C GLY A 72 -13.03 7.28 9.35
N VAL A 73 -14.18 7.03 9.99
CA VAL A 73 -15.49 7.18 9.37
C VAL A 73 -16.29 8.15 10.23
N GLN A 74 -16.76 9.23 9.63
CA GLN A 74 -17.67 10.17 10.29
C GLN A 74 -19.04 10.08 9.64
N LEU A 75 -20.08 9.95 10.46
CA LEU A 75 -21.46 10.02 10.01
C LEU A 75 -22.06 11.35 10.47
N TRP A 76 -22.79 12.03 9.59
CA TRP A 76 -23.59 13.17 9.99
C TRP A 76 -24.94 13.20 9.30
N VAL A 77 -25.84 13.97 9.89
CA VAL A 77 -27.19 14.19 9.38
C VAL A 77 -27.27 15.64 8.92
N GLY A 78 -27.47 15.84 7.61
CA GLY A 78 -27.57 17.16 6.99
C GLY A 78 -28.77 17.19 6.05
N ALA A 79 -29.61 18.25 6.13
CA ALA A 79 -30.78 18.43 5.26
C ALA A 79 -31.79 17.26 5.20
N GLY A 80 -31.77 16.35 6.18
CA GLY A 80 -32.64 15.17 6.21
C GLY A 80 -32.02 13.89 5.67
N GLU A 81 -30.80 13.96 5.13
CA GLU A 81 -30.03 12.83 4.61
C GLU A 81 -28.91 12.46 5.59
N VAL A 82 -28.55 11.17 5.62
CA VAL A 82 -27.37 10.69 6.35
C VAL A 82 -26.23 10.56 5.36
N MET A 83 -25.14 11.29 5.61
CA MET A 83 -23.93 11.20 4.80
C MET A 83 -22.81 10.54 5.61
N ALA A 84 -21.86 9.97 4.89
CA ALA A 84 -20.69 9.34 5.46
C ALA A 84 -19.42 9.94 4.86
N ASP A 85 -18.44 10.17 5.72
CA ASP A 85 -17.11 10.62 5.34
C ASP A 85 -16.08 9.57 5.61
N LEU A 86 -15.23 9.35 4.62
CA LEU A 86 -13.97 8.65 4.80
C LEU A 86 -12.88 9.67 5.10
N ILE A 87 -12.20 9.48 6.23
CA ILE A 87 -11.14 10.36 6.69
C ILE A 87 -9.82 9.63 6.53
N ASN A 88 -8.85 10.24 5.85
CA ASN A 88 -7.50 9.68 5.70
C ASN A 88 -6.56 10.09 6.86
N GLU A 89 -5.30 9.64 6.82
CA GLU A 89 -4.30 9.91 7.87
C GLU A 89 -4.05 11.41 8.11
N ASP A 90 -4.11 12.20 7.04
CA ASP A 90 -3.91 13.64 7.05
C ASP A 90 -5.15 14.41 7.55
N GLY A 91 -6.25 13.71 7.82
CA GLY A 91 -7.53 14.31 8.21
C GLY A 91 -8.32 14.91 7.05
N TRP A 92 -8.00 14.54 5.80
CA TRP A 92 -8.82 14.91 4.65
C TRP A 92 -10.08 14.05 4.56
N HIS A 93 -11.17 14.70 4.19
CA HIS A 93 -12.51 14.13 4.13
C HIS A 93 -12.87 13.80 2.67
N THR A 94 -13.35 12.58 2.43
CA THR A 94 -14.02 12.19 1.18
C THR A 94 -15.49 11.95 1.48
N VAL A 95 -16.35 12.83 0.97
CA VAL A 95 -17.78 12.82 1.25
C VAL A 95 -18.50 11.81 0.38
N LEU A 96 -19.34 10.99 0.99
CA LEU A 96 -20.23 10.04 0.33
C LEU A 96 -21.67 10.38 0.70
N SER A 97 -22.48 10.71 -0.31
CA SER A 97 -23.93 10.78 -0.17
C SER A 97 -24.56 9.39 0.04
N GLU A 98 -25.83 9.34 0.41
CA GLU A 98 -26.55 8.10 0.78
C GLU A 98 -26.50 7.01 -0.32
N GLU A 99 -26.48 7.43 -1.60
CA GLU A 99 -26.42 6.53 -2.75
C GLU A 99 -25.00 6.29 -3.27
N GLU A 100 -24.04 7.15 -2.90
CA GLU A 100 -22.66 7.01 -3.34
C GLU A 100 -21.97 5.84 -2.66
N ARG A 101 -21.04 5.24 -3.39
CA ARG A 101 -20.25 4.10 -2.94
C ARG A 101 -18.78 4.46 -3.08
N ALA A 102 -18.01 4.08 -2.07
CA ALA A 102 -16.57 4.23 -2.13
C ALA A 102 -16.02 3.37 -3.28
N ARG A 103 -15.02 3.89 -4.00
CA ARG A 103 -14.29 3.11 -4.99
C ARG A 103 -13.14 2.40 -4.30
N GLU A 104 -13.08 1.08 -4.42
CA GLU A 104 -12.01 0.29 -3.83
C GLU A 104 -10.70 0.53 -4.60
N ALA A 105 -9.64 0.88 -3.87
CA ALA A 105 -8.31 0.96 -4.47
C ALA A 105 -7.78 -0.47 -4.66
N LYS A 106 -7.81 -0.95 -5.90
CA LYS A 106 -7.35 -2.30 -6.23
C LYS A 106 -5.84 -2.35 -6.23
N GLU A 107 -5.30 -3.40 -5.62
CA GLU A 107 -3.87 -3.67 -5.65
C GLU A 107 -3.43 -4.11 -7.05
N ALA A 108 -2.35 -3.50 -7.53
CA ALA A 108 -1.68 -3.98 -8.72
C ALA A 108 -0.88 -5.24 -8.36
N LEU A 109 -1.33 -6.40 -8.83
CA LEU A 109 -0.63 -7.67 -8.64
C LEU A 109 0.12 -8.05 -9.91
N ASP A 110 1.38 -8.44 -9.77
CA ASP A 110 2.20 -8.91 -10.87
C ASP A 110 1.75 -10.30 -11.38
N SER A 111 2.44 -10.81 -12.39
CA SER A 111 2.19 -12.14 -12.98
C SER A 111 2.33 -13.32 -12.01
N ARG A 112 2.93 -13.12 -10.83
CA ARG A 112 3.07 -14.12 -9.75
C ARG A 112 2.07 -13.90 -8.61
N GLY A 113 1.22 -12.87 -8.71
CA GLY A 113 0.31 -12.47 -7.65
C GLY A 113 0.98 -11.66 -6.54
N GLU A 114 2.21 -11.18 -6.75
CA GLU A 114 2.89 -10.32 -5.80
C GLU A 114 2.47 -8.86 -6.00
N GLN A 115 2.31 -8.12 -4.90
CA GLN A 115 1.93 -6.72 -4.97
C GLN A 115 3.06 -5.87 -5.59
N ILE A 116 2.67 -5.02 -6.53
CA ILE A 116 3.51 -4.03 -7.19
C ILE A 116 3.29 -2.68 -6.48
N PHE A 117 4.39 -2.06 -6.10
CA PHE A 117 4.43 -0.73 -5.52
C PHE A 117 5.07 0.28 -6.47
N GLU A 118 4.80 1.57 -6.22
CA GLU A 118 5.53 2.63 -6.89
C GLU A 118 7.02 2.55 -6.57
N GLY A 119 7.86 2.80 -7.59
CA GLY A 119 9.31 2.64 -7.49
C GLY A 119 9.81 1.21 -7.72
N ASP A 120 8.94 0.19 -7.72
CA ASP A 120 9.37 -1.17 -8.03
C ASP A 120 9.95 -1.26 -9.45
N MET A 121 10.95 -2.13 -9.62
CA MET A 121 11.40 -2.57 -10.93
C MET A 121 10.57 -3.77 -11.37
N VAL A 122 10.05 -3.70 -12.59
CA VAL A 122 9.21 -4.74 -13.16
C VAL A 122 9.70 -5.11 -14.54
N ARG A 123 9.59 -6.39 -14.90
CA ARG A 123 9.98 -6.91 -16.21
C ARG A 123 8.74 -7.31 -16.99
N SER A 124 8.61 -6.82 -18.22
CA SER A 124 7.56 -7.25 -19.14
C SER A 124 7.83 -8.64 -19.72
N LYS A 125 6.82 -9.24 -20.34
CA LYS A 125 6.98 -10.50 -21.11
C LYS A 125 7.97 -10.39 -22.28
N SER A 126 8.18 -9.20 -22.83
CA SER A 126 9.20 -8.93 -23.85
C SER A 126 10.63 -8.92 -23.28
N GLY A 127 10.78 -8.95 -21.96
CA GLY A 127 12.06 -8.94 -21.25
C GLY A 127 12.56 -7.54 -20.89
N GLU A 128 11.85 -6.49 -21.29
CA GLU A 128 12.17 -5.09 -20.96
C GLU A 128 11.93 -4.80 -19.48
N VAL A 129 12.79 -3.97 -18.90
CA VAL A 129 12.72 -3.57 -17.49
C VAL A 129 12.20 -2.15 -17.39
N TRP A 130 11.31 -1.92 -16.43
CA TRP A 130 10.63 -0.67 -16.20
C TRP A 130 10.61 -0.32 -14.72
N THR A 131 10.57 0.97 -14.40
CA THR A 131 10.28 1.47 -13.06
C THR A 131 8.80 1.86 -12.98
N VAL A 132 8.10 1.35 -11.98
CA VAL A 132 6.69 1.70 -11.73
C VAL A 132 6.61 3.14 -11.24
N LYS A 133 5.81 3.97 -11.91
CA LYS A 133 5.58 5.38 -11.55
C LYS A 133 4.25 5.62 -10.89
N SER A 134 3.23 4.85 -11.27
CA SER A 134 2.00 4.78 -10.50
C SER A 134 1.50 3.34 -10.53
N ALA A 135 1.30 2.76 -9.34
CA ALA A 135 0.69 1.45 -9.16
C ALA A 135 -0.85 1.55 -9.06
N SER A 136 -1.42 2.75 -9.21
CA SER A 136 -2.87 2.94 -9.21
C SER A 136 -3.49 2.30 -10.45
N MET A 137 -4.36 1.32 -10.21
CA MET A 137 -5.18 0.66 -11.22
C MET A 137 -6.28 1.55 -11.82
N HIS A 138 -6.35 2.82 -11.41
CA HIS A 138 -7.46 3.72 -11.71
C HIS A 138 -7.01 5.02 -12.40
N GLY A 139 -5.75 5.05 -12.87
CA GLY A 139 -5.23 6.16 -13.67
C GLY A 139 -5.92 6.31 -15.04
N PHE A 140 -5.33 7.11 -15.92
CA PHE A 140 -5.88 7.44 -17.25
C PHE A 140 -6.37 6.23 -18.07
N LEU A 141 -5.73 5.08 -17.91
CA LEU A 141 -6.20 3.79 -18.44
C LEU A 141 -6.59 2.86 -17.27
N PRO A 142 -7.89 2.71 -16.97
CA PRO A 142 -8.35 1.83 -15.91
C PRO A 142 -7.84 0.40 -16.11
N GLY A 143 -7.28 -0.20 -15.04
CA GLY A 143 -6.68 -1.52 -15.04
C GLY A 143 -5.18 -1.54 -15.38
N TYR A 144 -4.61 -0.41 -15.80
CA TYR A 144 -3.20 -0.31 -16.15
C TYR A 144 -2.43 0.48 -15.09
N ILE A 145 -1.20 0.06 -14.85
CA ILE A 145 -0.22 0.84 -14.09
C ILE A 145 0.67 1.62 -15.04
N GLN A 146 1.16 2.76 -14.56
CA GLN A 146 2.09 3.59 -15.31
C GLN A 146 3.52 3.18 -15.00
N VAL A 147 4.31 2.92 -16.04
CA VAL A 147 5.71 2.56 -15.91
C VAL A 147 6.59 3.47 -16.78
N ARG A 148 7.86 3.60 -16.41
CA ARG A 148 8.84 4.45 -17.08
C ARG A 148 10.12 3.68 -17.36
N SER A 149 10.64 3.82 -18.57
CA SER A 149 12.02 3.52 -18.92
C SER A 149 12.84 4.81 -19.04
N ASP A 150 14.13 4.69 -19.33
CA ASP A 150 15.01 5.82 -19.64
C ASP A 150 14.49 6.71 -20.80
N LYS A 151 13.77 6.12 -21.76
CA LYS A 151 13.39 6.77 -23.02
C LYS A 151 11.92 7.17 -23.09
N PHE A 152 11.02 6.46 -22.43
CA PHE A 152 9.59 6.75 -22.53
C PHE A 152 8.78 6.22 -21.35
N MET A 153 7.56 6.73 -21.25
CA MET A 153 6.55 6.31 -20.30
C MET A 153 5.47 5.53 -21.05
N THR A 154 4.97 4.46 -20.45
CA THR A 154 3.91 3.63 -21.03
C THR A 154 3.05 3.03 -19.93
N TYR A 155 2.03 2.27 -20.33
CA TYR A 155 1.06 1.63 -19.45
C TYR A 155 1.08 0.12 -19.67
N PHE A 156 1.01 -0.65 -18.58
CA PHE A 156 0.89 -2.10 -18.63
C PHE A 156 -0.20 -2.59 -17.71
N MET A 157 -0.83 -3.70 -18.09
CA MET A 157 -1.62 -4.46 -17.12
C MET A 157 -0.65 -5.13 -16.14
N PRO A 158 -0.86 -5.04 -14.81
CA PRO A 158 0.06 -5.60 -13.81
C PRO A 158 0.41 -7.07 -14.03
N HIS A 159 -0.58 -7.89 -14.40
CA HIS A 159 -0.39 -9.33 -14.64
C HIS A 159 0.48 -9.68 -15.87
N GLU A 160 0.89 -8.68 -16.66
CA GLU A 160 1.85 -8.84 -17.75
C GLU A 160 3.30 -8.58 -17.33
N LEU A 161 3.48 -8.17 -16.08
CA LEU A 161 4.76 -7.79 -15.51
C LEU A 161 5.19 -8.79 -14.43
N THR A 162 6.48 -8.94 -14.21
CA THR A 162 7.03 -9.68 -13.07
C THR A 162 7.88 -8.71 -12.26
N ARG A 163 7.61 -8.58 -10.96
CA ARG A 163 8.44 -7.78 -10.06
C ARG A 163 9.85 -8.39 -10.00
N ILE A 164 10.86 -7.53 -10.06
CA ILE A 164 12.26 -7.96 -9.93
C ILE A 164 12.95 -7.11 -8.87
N GLU A 165 13.83 -7.74 -8.11
CA GLU A 165 14.72 -6.98 -7.25
C GLU A 165 15.72 -6.20 -8.11
N PRO A 166 15.93 -4.91 -7.82
CA PRO A 166 16.98 -4.15 -8.47
C PRO A 166 18.35 -4.72 -8.10
N ASP A 167 19.20 -4.88 -9.12
CA ASP A 167 20.61 -5.20 -8.93
C ASP A 167 21.35 -4.02 -8.26
N SER A 168 22.64 -4.16 -8.01
CA SER A 168 23.38 -3.14 -7.26
C SER A 168 23.42 -1.78 -7.97
N TRP A 169 23.40 -1.77 -9.31
CA TRP A 169 23.33 -0.55 -10.12
C TRP A 169 21.92 0.02 -10.13
N GLY A 170 20.88 -0.81 -10.33
CA GLY A 170 19.49 -0.39 -10.28
C GLY A 170 19.10 0.18 -8.91
N ARG A 171 19.65 -0.36 -7.80
CA ARG A 171 19.48 0.23 -6.47
C ARG A 171 20.10 1.63 -6.39
N LEU A 172 21.28 1.81 -6.99
CA LEU A 172 21.94 3.13 -7.05
C LEU A 172 21.14 4.13 -7.88
N GLU A 173 20.49 3.69 -8.96
CA GLU A 173 19.62 4.52 -9.79
C GLU A 173 18.34 4.93 -9.05
N LEU A 174 17.69 4.01 -8.33
CA LEU A 174 16.52 4.33 -7.48
C LEU A 174 16.88 5.33 -6.38
N ASP A 175 18.05 5.14 -5.77
CA ASP A 175 18.61 6.05 -4.78
C ASP A 175 18.90 7.44 -5.39
N ALA A 176 19.31 7.51 -6.66
CA ALA A 176 19.56 8.76 -7.37
C ALA A 176 18.28 9.48 -7.85
N ASP A 177 17.20 8.75 -8.16
CA ASP A 177 15.87 9.30 -8.48
C ASP A 177 15.14 9.78 -7.20
N SER A 178 15.60 9.34 -6.03
CA SER A 178 15.09 9.81 -4.74
C SER A 178 15.46 11.27 -4.48
N GLY A 179 14.53 12.06 -3.96
CA GLY A 179 14.83 13.43 -3.55
C GLY A 179 15.94 13.47 -2.49
N ALA A 180 16.91 14.37 -2.65
CA ALA A 180 18.12 14.43 -1.80
C ALA A 180 17.83 14.47 -0.28
N PHE A 181 16.74 15.12 0.13
CA PHE A 181 16.29 15.13 1.53
C PHE A 181 15.94 13.73 2.03
N HIS A 182 15.04 13.04 1.34
CA HIS A 182 14.60 11.70 1.72
C HIS A 182 15.76 10.71 1.71
N TYR A 183 16.64 10.80 0.71
CA TYR A 183 17.82 9.96 0.62
C TYR A 183 18.74 10.12 1.84
N CYS A 184 19.15 11.35 2.16
CA CYS A 184 20.09 11.59 3.26
C CYS A 184 19.51 11.17 4.62
N VAL A 185 18.21 11.42 4.85
CA VAL A 185 17.52 11.00 6.08
C VAL A 185 17.50 9.47 6.21
N LEU A 186 17.07 8.75 5.16
CA LEU A 186 16.96 7.29 5.19
C LEU A 186 18.33 6.61 5.34
N ARG A 187 19.38 7.22 4.80
CA ARG A 187 20.75 6.69 4.83
C ARG A 187 21.55 7.15 6.04
N GLY A 188 20.99 8.00 6.89
CA GLY A 188 21.69 8.58 8.05
C GLY A 188 22.93 9.37 7.65
N ILE A 189 22.88 10.06 6.50
CA ILE A 189 23.98 10.90 6.01
C ILE A 189 23.85 12.27 6.66
N ASP A 190 24.87 12.66 7.42
CA ASP A 190 24.92 13.98 8.06
C ASP A 190 25.14 15.10 7.03
N TYR A 191 24.39 16.18 7.20
CA TYR A 191 24.54 17.44 6.45
C TYR A 191 24.17 18.62 7.36
N GLU A 192 24.57 19.83 6.98
CA GLU A 192 24.26 21.02 7.76
C GLU A 192 22.75 21.33 7.73
N ARG A 193 22.14 21.34 8.92
CA ARG A 193 20.69 21.54 9.09
C ARG A 193 20.29 22.93 8.58
N GLY A 194 19.35 22.97 7.65
CA GLY A 194 18.88 24.21 7.00
C GLY A 194 19.67 24.64 5.77
N SER A 195 20.73 23.91 5.40
CA SER A 195 21.51 24.15 4.18
C SER A 195 21.14 23.15 3.09
N THR A 196 20.28 23.56 2.16
CA THR A 196 19.94 22.74 0.97
C THR A 196 21.17 22.37 0.16
N ARG A 197 22.16 23.27 0.09
CA ARG A 197 23.41 23.04 -0.62
C ARG A 197 24.23 21.91 0.02
N SER A 198 24.43 21.95 1.34
CA SER A 198 25.17 20.90 2.05
C SER A 198 24.50 19.53 1.88
N MET A 199 23.17 19.47 1.94
CA MET A 199 22.40 18.25 1.70
C MET A 199 22.58 17.72 0.27
N MET A 200 22.50 18.58 -0.75
CA MET A 200 22.70 18.16 -2.14
C MET A 200 24.13 17.69 -2.41
N GLU A 201 25.12 18.36 -1.82
CA GLU A 201 26.53 17.94 -1.91
C GLU A 201 26.73 16.57 -1.26
N ALA A 202 26.22 16.36 -0.04
CA ALA A 202 26.30 15.08 0.66
C ALA A 202 25.62 13.93 -0.12
N PHE A 203 24.42 14.18 -0.65
CA PHE A 203 23.71 13.27 -1.55
C PHE A 203 24.57 12.90 -2.77
N ALA A 204 25.07 13.90 -3.50
CA ALA A 204 25.85 13.67 -4.71
C ALA A 204 27.16 12.92 -4.43
N PHE A 205 27.86 13.26 -3.34
CA PHE A 205 29.09 12.56 -2.95
C PHE A 205 28.85 11.09 -2.64
N ASP A 206 27.79 10.75 -1.91
CA ASP A 206 27.53 9.35 -1.58
C ASP A 206 27.12 8.53 -2.81
N ILE A 207 26.29 9.08 -3.72
CA ILE A 207 25.96 8.43 -4.99
C ILE A 207 27.22 8.16 -5.82
N ILE A 208 28.11 9.14 -5.97
CA ILE A 208 29.37 8.98 -6.72
C ILE A 208 30.28 7.95 -6.05
N ARG A 209 30.41 7.99 -4.72
CA ARG A 209 31.23 7.02 -3.96
C ARG A 209 30.74 5.59 -4.20
N ARG A 210 29.43 5.37 -4.11
CA ARG A 210 28.83 4.06 -4.36
C ARG A 210 29.00 3.62 -5.82
N ALA A 211 28.87 4.54 -6.79
CA ALA A 211 29.14 4.25 -8.19
C ALA A 211 30.58 3.77 -8.41
N LYS A 212 31.57 4.44 -7.78
CA LYS A 212 32.98 4.06 -7.87
C LYS A 212 33.25 2.69 -7.24
N ALA A 213 32.64 2.41 -6.10
CA ALA A 213 32.75 1.11 -5.43
C ALA A 213 32.19 -0.02 -6.32
N LEU A 214 31.02 0.19 -6.93
CA LEU A 214 30.42 -0.78 -7.85
C LEU A 214 31.23 -0.97 -9.14
N ALA A 215 31.92 0.08 -9.60
CA ALA A 215 32.82 0.01 -10.75
C ALA A 215 34.22 -0.54 -10.41
N GLY A 216 34.53 -0.81 -9.13
CA GLY A 216 35.82 -1.35 -8.69
C GLY A 216 36.99 -0.36 -8.76
N VAL A 217 36.72 0.96 -8.79
CA VAL A 217 37.74 2.00 -9.05
C VAL A 217 38.42 2.52 -7.76
N GLU A 218 38.01 2.05 -6.58
CA GLU A 218 38.62 2.45 -5.30
C GLU A 218 39.86 1.62 -4.88
N ALA A 219 40.26 0.60 -5.64
CA ALA A 219 41.36 -0.32 -5.26
C ALA A 219 42.77 0.05 -5.80
N ALA A 220 43.00 1.30 -6.24
CA ALA A 220 44.28 1.72 -6.80
C ALA A 220 44.86 2.95 -6.08
N ARG A 221 44.99 2.87 -4.76
CA ARG A 221 45.89 3.71 -3.96
C ARG A 221 46.31 2.92 -2.74
N ASP A 222 47.44 2.23 -2.87
CA ASP A 222 48.45 1.98 -1.83
C ASP A 222 49.35 0.84 -2.32
N GLU A 223 50.36 1.19 -3.13
CA GLU A 223 51.63 0.48 -3.27
C GLU A 223 52.57 1.40 -4.08
N ASP A 224 53.19 2.35 -3.37
CA ASP A 224 54.48 2.96 -3.70
C ASP A 224 55.50 2.51 -2.64
#